data_AF-A0A0M2K5P2-F1
#
_entry.id   AF-A0A0M2K5P2-F1
#
_cell.length_a   1.000
_cell.length_b   1.000
_cell.length_c   1.000
_cell.angle_alpha   90.00
_cell.angle_beta   90.00
_cell.angle_gamma   90.00
#
_symmetry.space_group_name_H-M   'P 1'
#
loop_
_entity.id
_entity.type
_entity.pdbx_description
1 polymer ?
#
loop_
_entity_poly.entity_id
_entity_poly.type
_entity_poly.pdbx_seq_one_letter_code
_entity_poly.pdbx_strand_id
1 'polypeptide(L)'
;MRKLYDYILDLKRYTRLNTNIKIAEYLDVSRQYITTLKYGKCWLASDKCLRVAEALGIDADEIILAINAEKSDDDNIKRQWVKLVSQKKQEINVPDRFKPDGSRRRRMVAKK
;
A
#
# COMPACT_ATOMS: atom_id res chain seq x y z
N MET A 1 13.49 -2.08 -0.53
CA MET A 1 12.25 -2.42 -1.27
C MET A 1 11.07 -1.79 -0.57
N ARG A 2 10.11 -1.22 -1.30
CA ARG A 2 8.83 -0.78 -0.72
C ARG A 2 8.09 -2.00 -0.15
N LYS A 3 7.59 -1.89 1.08
CA LYS A 3 6.74 -2.91 1.70
C LYS A 3 5.28 -2.66 1.39
N LEU A 4 4.44 -3.67 1.60
CA LEU A 4 2.99 -3.52 1.47
C LEU A 4 2.46 -2.33 2.31
N TYR A 5 2.97 -2.19 3.54
CA TYR A 5 2.54 -1.13 4.43
C TYR A 5 2.94 0.28 3.95
N ASP A 6 3.97 0.43 3.12
CA ASP A 6 4.36 1.72 2.57
C ASP A 6 3.26 2.26 1.64
N TYR A 7 2.63 1.41 0.82
CA TYR A 7 1.47 1.79 0.01
C TYR A 7 0.28 2.24 0.86
N ILE A 8 0.08 1.64 2.03
CA ILE A 8 -0.94 2.08 2.99
C ILE A 8 -0.61 3.45 3.59
N LEU A 9 0.67 3.77 3.79
CA LEU A 9 1.09 5.12 4.19
C LEU A 9 0.88 6.14 3.06
N ASP A 10 1.15 5.72 1.82
CA ASP A 10 0.91 6.55 0.64
C ASP A 10 -0.57 6.87 0.47
N LEU A 11 -1.47 5.91 0.71
CA LEU A 11 -2.91 6.18 0.76
C LEU A 11 -3.23 7.30 1.76
N LYS A 12 -2.65 7.24 2.97
CA LYS A 12 -2.89 8.28 3.98
C LYS A 12 -2.34 9.64 3.59
N ARG A 13 -1.24 9.65 2.81
CA ARG A 13 -0.51 10.86 2.43
C ARG A 13 -1.16 11.58 1.27
N TYR A 14 -1.46 10.84 0.21
CA TYR A 14 -1.81 11.38 -1.09
C TYR A 14 -3.30 11.34 -1.38
N THR A 15 -4.08 10.54 -0.64
CA THR A 15 -5.52 10.41 -0.87
C THR A 15 -6.37 10.99 0.27
N ARG A 16 -7.68 11.10 0.06
CA ARG A 16 -8.68 11.40 1.10
C ARG A 16 -8.80 10.31 2.18
N LEU A 17 -8.24 9.12 1.95
CA LEU A 17 -8.21 7.99 2.89
C LEU A 17 -7.09 8.20 3.93
N ASN A 18 -7.15 9.32 4.64
CA ASN A 18 -6.11 9.81 5.55
C ASN A 18 -6.04 9.10 6.92
N THR A 19 -6.90 8.12 7.19
CA THR A 19 -6.95 7.39 8.46
C THR A 19 -7.07 5.87 8.25
N ASN A 20 -6.63 5.08 9.22
CA ASN A 20 -6.81 3.62 9.18
C ASN A 20 -8.29 3.22 9.09
N ILE A 21 -9.20 4.02 9.64
CA ILE A 21 -10.64 3.74 9.62
C ILE A 21 -11.15 3.87 8.19
N LYS A 22 -10.92 5.01 7.53
CA LYS A 22 -11.31 5.23 6.12
C LYS A 22 -10.72 4.18 5.18
N ILE A 23 -9.45 3.80 5.38
CA ILE A 23 -8.80 2.77 4.57
C ILE A 23 -9.44 1.39 4.83
N ALA A 24 -9.73 1.07 6.10
CA ALA A 24 -10.36 -0.19 6.48
C ALA A 24 -11.77 -0.33 5.87
N GLU A 25 -12.57 0.75 5.93
CA GLU A 25 -13.89 0.82 5.30
C GLU A 25 -13.81 0.64 3.78
N TYR A 26 -12.87 1.34 3.13
CA TYR A 26 -12.68 1.25 1.67
C TYR A 26 -12.24 -0.15 1.20
N LEU A 27 -11.38 -0.81 1.99
CA LEU A 27 -10.87 -2.15 1.68
C LEU A 27 -11.76 -3.28 2.22
N ASP A 28 -12.87 -2.96 2.89
CA ASP A 28 -13.76 -3.90 3.56
C ASP A 28 -13.00 -4.88 4.48
N VAL A 29 -12.24 -4.30 5.41
CA VAL A 29 -11.46 -5.04 6.42
C VAL A 29 -11.61 -4.40 7.79
N SER A 30 -11.23 -5.12 8.84
CA SER A 30 -11.19 -4.53 10.18
C SER A 30 -10.08 -3.49 10.30
N ARG A 31 -10.28 -2.47 11.15
CA ARG A 31 -9.22 -1.51 11.50
C ARG A 31 -7.98 -2.19 12.07
N GLN A 32 -8.16 -3.28 12.82
CA GLN A 32 -7.07 -4.07 13.38
C GLN A 32 -6.23 -4.69 12.26
N TYR A 33 -6.87 -5.18 11.20
CA TYR A 33 -6.19 -5.74 10.03
C TYR A 33 -5.22 -4.73 9.39
N ILE A 34 -5.65 -3.48 9.19
CA ILE A 34 -4.75 -2.41 8.68
C ILE A 34 -3.56 -2.16 9.62
N THR A 35 -3.76 -2.33 10.92
CA THR A 35 -2.71 -2.14 11.93
C THR A 35 -1.74 -3.33 11.93
N THR A 36 -2.22 -4.55 11.70
CA THR A 36 -1.38 -5.76 11.62
C THR A 36 -0.51 -5.79 10.35
N LEU A 37 -0.94 -5.16 9.25
CA LEU A 37 -0.11 -4.98 8.04
C LEU A 37 1.23 -4.30 8.33
N LYS A 38 1.27 -3.37 9.30
CA LYS A 38 2.50 -2.68 9.72
C LYS A 38 3.58 -3.65 10.20
N TYR A 39 3.17 -4.74 10.85
CA TYR A 39 4.07 -5.72 11.44
C TYR A 39 4.45 -6.85 10.48
N GLY A 40 3.96 -6.82 9.22
CA GLY A 40 4.24 -7.87 8.24
C GLY A 40 3.66 -9.24 8.63
N LYS A 41 2.67 -9.29 9.53
CA LYS A 41 2.03 -10.53 9.99
C LYS A 41 0.90 -11.02 9.09
N CYS A 42 0.44 -10.17 8.18
CA CYS A 42 -0.65 -10.45 7.26
C CYS A 42 -0.44 -9.65 5.97
N TRP A 43 -1.05 -10.11 4.89
CA TRP A 43 -0.95 -9.48 3.56
C TRP A 43 -2.33 -9.36 2.92
N LEU A 44 -2.50 -8.32 2.10
CA LEU A 44 -3.72 -8.11 1.34
C LEU A 44 -3.92 -9.23 0.31
N ALA A 45 -5.19 -9.60 0.11
CA ALA A 45 -5.61 -10.42 -1.02
C ALA A 45 -5.62 -9.59 -2.32
N SER A 46 -5.56 -10.27 -3.46
CA SER A 46 -5.39 -9.63 -4.77
C SER A 46 -6.48 -8.62 -5.11
N ASP A 47 -7.73 -8.89 -4.72
CA ASP A 47 -8.88 -7.99 -4.88
C ASP A 47 -8.66 -6.64 -4.15
N LYS A 48 -8.09 -6.69 -2.94
CA LYS A 48 -7.78 -5.50 -2.15
C LYS A 48 -6.55 -4.78 -2.69
N CYS A 49 -5.58 -5.49 -3.23
CA CYS A 49 -4.45 -4.89 -3.94
C CYS A 49 -4.91 -4.03 -5.12
N LEU A 50 -5.88 -4.52 -5.91
CA LEU A 50 -6.49 -3.74 -7.00
C LEU A 50 -7.11 -2.45 -6.49
N ARG A 51 -7.86 -2.49 -5.38
CA ARG A 51 -8.46 -1.27 -4.78
C ARG A 51 -7.42 -0.26 -4.30
N VAL A 52 -6.30 -0.73 -3.72
CA VAL A 52 -5.20 0.14 -3.29
C VAL A 52 -4.51 0.79 -4.49
N ALA A 53 -4.22 0.00 -5.53
CA ALA A 53 -3.64 0.48 -6.78
C ALA A 53 -4.53 1.52 -7.46
N GLU A 54 -5.83 1.25 -7.52
CA GLU A 54 -6.84 2.16 -8.03
C GLU A 54 -6.83 3.50 -7.27
N ALA A 55 -6.72 3.47 -5.94
CA ALA A 55 -6.70 4.68 -5.12
C ALA A 55 -5.41 5.50 -5.26
N LEU A 56 -4.29 4.85 -5.57
CA LEU A 56 -2.99 5.49 -5.80
C LEU A 56 -2.73 5.83 -7.29
N GLY A 57 -3.56 5.30 -8.19
CA GLY A 57 -3.38 5.36 -9.64
C GLY A 57 -2.06 4.74 -10.11
N ILE A 58 -1.73 3.58 -9.56
CA ILE A 58 -0.60 2.74 -9.97
C ILE A 58 -1.10 1.36 -10.43
N ASP A 59 -0.24 0.59 -11.08
CA ASP A 59 -0.50 -0.80 -11.46
C ASP A 59 -0.56 -1.72 -10.22
N ALA A 60 -1.58 -2.56 -10.14
CA ALA A 60 -1.77 -3.52 -9.05
C ALA A 60 -0.67 -4.58 -9.00
N ASP A 61 -0.05 -4.87 -10.14
CA ASP A 61 1.08 -5.78 -10.22
C ASP A 61 2.23 -5.33 -9.33
N GLU A 62 2.50 -4.01 -9.22
CA GLU A 62 3.58 -3.49 -8.36
C GLU A 62 3.36 -3.93 -6.89
N ILE A 63 2.12 -3.82 -6.42
CA ILE A 63 1.73 -4.16 -5.04
C ILE A 63 1.80 -5.67 -4.83
N ILE A 64 1.29 -6.47 -5.78
CA ILE A 64 1.29 -7.93 -5.70
C ILE A 64 2.72 -8.47 -5.68
N LEU A 65 3.59 -7.96 -6.56
CA LEU A 65 5.00 -8.32 -6.61
C LEU A 65 5.72 -7.94 -5.31
N ALA A 66 5.40 -6.78 -4.73
CA ALA A 66 5.96 -6.37 -3.44
C ALA A 66 5.54 -7.30 -2.29
N ILE A 67 4.28 -7.74 -2.28
CA ILE A 67 3.78 -8.74 -1.33
C ILE A 67 4.52 -10.07 -1.48
N ASN A 68 4.68 -10.56 -2.71
CA ASN A 68 5.35 -11.84 -2.96
C ASN A 68 6.83 -11.80 -2.53
N ALA A 69 7.51 -10.68 -2.75
CA ALA A 69 8.86 -10.49 -2.23
C ALA A 69 8.92 -10.47 -0.69
N GLU A 70 7.91 -9.88 -0.04
CA GLU A 70 7.83 -9.83 1.42
C GLU A 70 7.47 -11.18 2.04
N LYS A 71 6.70 -12.02 1.33
CA LYS A 71 6.36 -13.39 1.71
C LYS A 71 7.47 -14.41 1.47
N SER A 72 8.41 -14.11 0.58
CA SER A 72 9.46 -15.07 0.20
C SER A 72 10.52 -15.16 1.29
N ASP A 73 10.67 -16.34 1.89
CA ASP A 73 11.73 -16.66 2.84
C ASP A 73 13.07 -16.98 2.14
N ASP A 74 13.03 -17.46 0.89
CA ASP A 74 14.23 -17.72 0.08
C ASP A 74 14.79 -16.40 -0.50
N ASP A 75 16.03 -16.09 -0.13
CA ASP A 75 16.75 -14.89 -0.56
C ASP A 75 16.94 -14.80 -2.09
N ASN A 76 17.09 -15.92 -2.79
CA ASN A 76 17.28 -15.93 -4.24
C ASN A 76 15.97 -15.57 -4.96
N ILE A 77 14.86 -16.19 -4.55
CA ILE A 77 13.51 -15.89 -5.07
C ILE A 77 13.14 -14.43 -4.75
N LYS A 78 13.43 -13.98 -3.54
CA LYS A 78 13.20 -12.60 -3.12
C LYS A 78 13.94 -11.58 -3.99
N ARG A 79 15.20 -11.84 -4.35
CA ARG A 79 15.96 -10.97 -5.27
C ARG A 79 15.30 -10.86 -6.64
N GLN A 80 14.75 -11.96 -7.15
CA GLN A 80 14.03 -11.94 -8.43
C GLN A 80 12.78 -11.06 -8.35
N TRP A 81 11.97 -11.21 -7.29
CA TRP A 81 10.81 -10.35 -7.08
C TRP A 81 11.17 -8.87 -6.92
N VAL A 82 12.23 -8.56 -6.16
CA VAL A 82 12.73 -7.19 -5.99
C VAL A 82 13.11 -6.56 -7.34
N LYS A 83 13.74 -7.33 -8.22
CA LYS A 83 14.10 -6.89 -9.56
C LYS A 83 12.85 -6.55 -10.38
N LEU A 84 11.83 -7.41 -10.35
CA LEU A 84 10.55 -7.18 -11.05
C LEU A 84 9.82 -5.94 -10.55
N VAL A 85 9.75 -5.73 -9.22
CA VAL A 85 9.16 -4.51 -8.64
C VAL A 85 9.90 -3.26 -9.09
N SER A 86 11.23 -3.33 -9.18
CA SER A 86 12.03 -2.17 -9.58
C SER A 86 11.79 -1.78 -11.04
N GLN A 87 11.48 -2.74 -11.91
CA GLN A 87 11.14 -2.51 -13.31
C GLN A 87 9.73 -1.91 -13.48
N LYS A 88 8.78 -2.33 -12.63
CA LYS A 88 7.39 -1.88 -12.67
C LYS A 88 7.09 -0.65 -11.82
N LYS A 89 8.09 -0.06 -11.16
CA LYS A 89 7.90 1.06 -10.25
C LYS A 89 7.22 2.24 -10.97
N GLN A 90 6.02 2.60 -10.53
CA GLN A 90 5.28 3.73 -11.05
C GLN A 90 5.27 4.91 -10.07
N GLU A 91 5.14 6.10 -10.63
CA GLU A 91 4.89 7.31 -9.84
C GLU A 91 3.43 7.32 -9.38
N ILE A 92 3.19 7.78 -8.15
CA ILE A 92 1.84 7.86 -7.61
C ILE A 92 1.08 8.95 -8.36
N ASN A 93 -0.02 8.56 -9.01
CA ASN A 93 -0.91 9.46 -9.71
C ASN A 93 -2.34 9.34 -9.16
N VAL A 94 -2.62 10.02 -8.05
CA VAL A 94 -3.91 9.88 -7.36
C VAL A 94 -5.07 10.39 -8.25
N PRO A 95 -6.05 9.54 -8.58
CA PRO A 95 -7.22 9.95 -9.34
C PRO A 95 -8.06 11.01 -8.61
N ASP A 96 -8.79 11.85 -9.36
CA ASP A 96 -9.57 12.96 -8.81
C ASP A 96 -10.53 12.55 -7.69
N ARG A 97 -11.20 11.40 -7.84
CA ARG A 97 -12.11 10.85 -6.82
C ARG A 97 -11.45 10.54 -5.47
N PHE A 98 -10.13 10.34 -5.46
CA PHE A 98 -9.34 10.05 -4.27
C PHE A 98 -8.49 11.23 -3.82
N LYS A 99 -8.51 12.36 -4.55
CA LYS A 99 -7.76 13.55 -4.14
C LYS A 99 -8.16 14.00 -2.74
N PRO A 100 -7.23 14.57 -1.97
CA PRO A 100 -7.53 14.99 -0.62
C PRO A 100 -8.61 16.09 -0.59
N ASP A 101 -9.61 15.89 0.25
CA ASP A 101 -10.77 16.77 0.47
C ASP A 101 -10.49 17.95 1.43
N GLY A 102 -9.22 18.26 1.69
CA GLY A 102 -8.83 19.28 2.68
C GLY A 102 -9.05 18.87 4.14
N SER A 103 -9.51 17.64 4.43
CA SER A 103 -9.69 17.18 5.81
C SER A 103 -8.37 17.17 6.60
N ARG A 104 -8.44 17.53 7.89
CA ARG A 104 -7.28 17.61 8.79
C ARG A 104 -6.48 16.31 8.75
N ARG A 105 -5.28 16.36 8.19
CA ARG A 105 -4.36 15.22 8.15
C ARG A 105 -3.62 15.11 9.48
N ARG A 106 -3.53 13.89 10.04
CA ARG A 106 -2.60 13.65 11.15
C ARG A 106 -1.19 13.92 10.65
N ARG A 107 -0.42 14.71 11.41
CA ARG A 107 1.03 14.85 11.21
C ARG A 107 1.64 13.46 11.20
N MET A 108 2.15 13.03 10.05
CA MET A 108 2.99 11.85 9.98
C MET A 108 4.35 12.23 10.56
N VAL A 109 4.80 11.50 11.57
CA VAL A 109 6.15 11.68 12.13
C VAL A 109 7.12 11.37 11.01
N ALA A 110 7.94 12.36 10.63
CA ALA A 110 9.01 12.14 9.66
C ALA A 110 9.90 11.01 10.20
N LYS A 111 10.15 9.99 9.37
CA LYS A 111 11.18 8.99 9.68
C LYS A 111 12.50 9.75 9.80
N LYS A 112 13.10 9.71 10.99
CA LYS A 112 14.47 10.15 11.25
C LYS A 112 15.43 9.06 10.78
#